data_AF-A0AAN7VPN2-F1
#
_entry.id   AF-A0AAN7VPN2-F1
#
_cell.length_a   1.000
_cell.length_b   1.000
_cell.length_c   1.000
_cell.angle_alpha   90.00
_cell.angle_beta   90.00
_cell.angle_gamma   90.00
#
_symmetry.space_group_name_H-M   'P 1'
#
loop_
_entity.id
_entity.type
_entity.pdbx_description
1 polymer ?
#
loop_
_entity_poly.entity_id
_entity_poly.type
_entity_poly.pdbx_seq_one_letter_code
_entity_poly.pdbx_strand_id
1 'polypeptide(L)'
;MALLKLSTQQNFFKFNHNYYSQREGLAMGSNLSPILAEIFMNKLETAFITQSQFYLDHVIVWKRHVDDIICIHTADDHQLTLFLDFLNQIHPTIKFTVELENNNQLPFLDILLHRIDDKIEFSIYRKPSTTDSLIPIDSEHPFTHKLAGLNSLLRRLVSIPMSPNNFENEYNLIKQIGLNNGYPTHIIDNLFHKIKRSFNPTLLTPQRTSQFESIYRSLTFYPYISHTVKNIFKRYNITISFCNNDTLLTSLVNNKDKINKLDRSGVYQLQCPSCPAHYIGQTGRSFNTRFKEHMNSIKTNNLDHKSAFGEHILSTGHSFNPNLDFNILHYGKKGHLLNILENLEIAKHKNDNNLVNEIIDPHTNYISSICI
;
A
#
# COMPACT_ATOMS: atom_id res chain seq x y z
N MET A 1 -26.23 -9.27 -0.74
CA MET A 1 -25.62 -10.64 -0.69
C MET A 1 -24.79 -11.00 -1.92
N ALA A 2 -25.25 -10.77 -3.17
CA ALA A 2 -24.54 -11.24 -4.37
C ALA A 2 -23.08 -10.74 -4.51
N LEU A 3 -22.84 -9.45 -4.25
CA LEU A 3 -21.49 -8.87 -4.33
C LEU A 3 -20.51 -9.42 -3.28
N LEU A 4 -21.00 -9.70 -2.07
CA LEU A 4 -20.19 -10.31 -1.00
C LEU A 4 -19.79 -11.75 -1.34
N LYS A 5 -20.72 -12.50 -1.93
CA LYS A 5 -20.45 -13.85 -2.43
C LYS A 5 -19.42 -13.82 -3.56
N LEU A 6 -19.55 -12.86 -4.48
CA LEU A 6 -18.58 -12.66 -5.56
C LEU A 6 -17.18 -12.34 -5.01
N SER A 7 -17.08 -11.39 -4.08
CA SER A 7 -15.79 -10.95 -3.52
C SER A 7 -15.08 -11.99 -2.67
N THR A 8 -15.83 -12.91 -2.05
CA THR A 8 -15.26 -13.99 -1.23
C THR A 8 -14.95 -15.25 -2.03
N GLN A 9 -15.70 -15.53 -3.11
CA GLN A 9 -15.54 -16.76 -3.90
C GLN A 9 -14.62 -16.59 -5.13
N GLN A 10 -14.44 -15.37 -5.65
CA GLN A 10 -13.62 -15.13 -6.84
C GLN A 10 -12.21 -14.64 -6.51
N ASN A 11 -11.57 -15.28 -5.53
CA ASN A 11 -10.18 -14.98 -5.15
C ASN A 11 -9.20 -15.77 -6.02
N PHE A 12 -8.99 -15.29 -7.25
CA PHE A 12 -8.02 -15.84 -8.19
C PHE A 12 -6.76 -14.98 -8.24
N PHE A 13 -5.60 -15.62 -8.27
CA PHE A 13 -4.32 -14.95 -8.49
C PHE A 13 -3.41 -15.77 -9.41
N LYS A 14 -2.46 -15.08 -10.03
CA LYS A 14 -1.49 -15.69 -10.95
C LYS A 14 -0.11 -15.68 -10.30
N PHE A 15 0.57 -16.82 -10.35
CA PHE A 15 1.94 -16.98 -9.88
C PHE A 15 2.66 -18.02 -10.73
N ASN A 16 3.90 -17.76 -11.15
CA ASN A 16 4.67 -18.66 -12.01
C ASN A 16 3.88 -19.14 -13.24
N HIS A 17 3.17 -18.23 -13.91
CA HIS A 17 2.34 -18.51 -15.08
C HIS A 17 1.10 -19.39 -14.84
N ASN A 18 0.86 -19.86 -13.62
CA ASN A 18 -0.30 -20.67 -13.25
C ASN A 18 -1.35 -19.84 -12.52
N TYR A 19 -2.61 -20.21 -12.70
CA TYR A 19 -3.75 -19.61 -12.00
C TYR A 19 -4.08 -20.43 -10.76
N TYR A 20 -4.20 -19.75 -9.62
CA TYR A 20 -4.56 -20.33 -8.34
C TYR A 20 -5.86 -19.71 -7.84
N SER A 21 -6.62 -20.49 -7.09
CA SER A 21 -7.83 -20.06 -6.40
C SER A 21 -7.70 -20.43 -4.94
N GLN A 22 -7.96 -19.46 -4.05
CA GLN A 22 -8.01 -19.73 -2.63
C GLN A 22 -9.30 -20.49 -2.29
N ARG A 23 -9.16 -21.74 -1.84
CA ARG A 23 -10.29 -22.61 -1.50
C ARG A 23 -10.83 -22.37 -0.09
N GLU A 24 -9.92 -22.05 0.84
CA GLU A 24 -10.25 -21.85 2.26
C GLU A 24 -9.64 -20.54 2.77
N GLY A 25 -10.37 -19.92 3.68
CA GLY A 25 -10.01 -18.62 4.26
C GLY A 25 -10.33 -17.44 3.35
N LEU A 26 -9.85 -16.27 3.77
CA LEU A 26 -10.06 -15.01 3.08
C LEU A 26 -8.73 -14.51 2.51
N ALA A 27 -8.78 -13.82 1.37
CA ALA A 27 -7.58 -13.30 0.73
C ALA A 27 -6.94 -12.19 1.56
N MET A 28 -5.68 -12.36 1.93
CA MET A 28 -4.89 -11.30 2.56
C MET A 28 -4.76 -10.12 1.58
N GLY A 29 -4.97 -8.90 2.09
CA GLY A 29 -4.94 -7.67 1.28
C GLY A 29 -6.27 -7.29 0.61
N SER A 30 -7.31 -8.11 0.72
CA SER A 30 -8.68 -7.67 0.38
C SER A 30 -9.25 -6.80 1.50
N ASN A 31 -9.83 -5.65 1.13
CA ASN A 31 -10.40 -4.68 2.07
C ASN A 31 -11.52 -5.26 2.95
N LEU A 32 -12.21 -6.30 2.47
CA LEU A 32 -13.30 -6.94 3.22
C LEU A 32 -12.82 -8.04 4.16
N SER A 33 -11.66 -8.63 3.89
CA SER A 33 -11.18 -9.80 4.63
C SER A 33 -11.02 -9.54 6.13
N PRO A 34 -10.44 -8.42 6.60
CA PRO A 34 -10.27 -8.18 8.04
C PRO A 34 -11.61 -8.17 8.80
N ILE A 35 -12.62 -7.50 8.25
CA ILE A 35 -13.94 -7.39 8.89
C ILE A 35 -14.63 -8.75 8.93
N LEU A 36 -14.57 -9.51 7.84
CA LEU A 36 -15.18 -10.84 7.78
C LEU A 36 -14.49 -11.84 8.70
N ALA A 37 -13.15 -11.78 8.80
CA ALA A 37 -12.38 -12.58 9.75
C ALA A 37 -12.77 -12.24 11.19
N GLU A 38 -12.90 -10.96 11.53
CA GLU A 38 -13.31 -10.51 12.86
C GLU A 38 -14.72 -11.00 13.24
N ILE A 39 -15.69 -10.89 12.32
CA ILE A 39 -17.06 -11.39 12.53
C ILE A 39 -17.05 -12.91 12.73
N PHE A 40 -16.27 -13.63 11.93
CA PHE A 40 -16.16 -15.07 12.03
C PHE A 40 -15.55 -15.49 13.38
N MET A 41 -14.44 -14.87 13.78
CA MET A 41 -13.78 -15.16 15.05
C MET A 41 -14.68 -14.83 16.23
N ASN A 42 -15.40 -13.70 16.21
CA ASN A 42 -16.37 -13.36 17.25
C ASN A 42 -17.48 -14.41 17.38
N LYS A 43 -17.99 -14.94 16.25
CA LYS A 43 -18.98 -16.02 16.26
C LYS A 43 -18.41 -17.32 16.82
N LEU A 44 -17.18 -17.66 16.45
CA LEU A 44 -16.48 -18.84 16.96
C LEU A 44 -16.26 -18.73 18.48
N GLU A 45 -15.84 -17.55 18.93
CA GLU A 45 -15.64 -17.24 20.35
C GLU A 45 -16.94 -17.37 21.15
N THR A 46 -18.03 -16.79 20.63
CA THR A 46 -19.36 -16.87 21.25
C THR A 46 -19.84 -18.33 21.36
N ALA A 47 -19.55 -19.16 20.36
CA ALA A 47 -19.97 -20.56 20.35
C ALA A 47 -19.34 -21.35 21.51
N PHE A 48 -18.04 -21.23 21.75
CA PHE A 48 -17.40 -21.99 22.82
C PHE A 48 -17.68 -21.43 24.22
N ILE A 49 -17.85 -20.10 24.31
CA ILE A 49 -18.31 -19.46 25.54
C ILE A 49 -19.67 -20.02 25.96
N THR A 50 -20.55 -20.32 25.00
CA THR A 50 -21.88 -20.87 25.28
C THR A 50 -21.84 -22.38 25.57
N GLN A 51 -20.95 -23.12 24.92
CA GLN A 51 -20.91 -24.59 25.00
C GLN A 51 -20.22 -25.13 26.27
N SER A 52 -19.38 -24.33 26.94
CA SER A 52 -18.47 -24.87 27.95
C SER A 52 -18.26 -23.97 29.16
N GLN A 53 -19.32 -23.75 29.93
CA GLN A 53 -19.22 -22.99 31.18
C GLN A 53 -18.12 -23.55 32.12
N PHE A 54 -17.96 -24.87 32.16
CA PHE A 54 -16.95 -25.56 32.98
C PHE A 54 -15.51 -25.09 32.72
N TYR A 55 -15.10 -24.93 31.45
CA TYR A 55 -13.73 -24.48 31.15
C TYR A 55 -13.55 -22.97 31.36
N LEU A 56 -14.65 -22.21 31.31
CA LEU A 56 -14.62 -20.74 31.46
C LEU A 56 -14.52 -20.30 32.92
N ASP A 57 -14.86 -21.17 33.88
CA ASP A 57 -14.74 -20.86 35.31
C ASP A 57 -13.29 -20.52 35.71
N HIS A 58 -12.30 -20.99 34.93
CA HIS A 58 -10.89 -20.70 35.13
C HIS A 58 -10.37 -19.50 34.33
N VAL A 59 -11.16 -18.95 33.38
CA VAL A 59 -10.76 -17.82 32.52
C VAL A 59 -11.20 -16.50 33.17
N ILE A 60 -10.26 -15.74 33.71
CA ILE A 60 -10.52 -14.41 34.28
C ILE A 60 -10.60 -13.35 33.18
N VAL A 61 -9.66 -13.40 32.24
CA VAL A 61 -9.54 -12.45 31.15
C VAL A 61 -9.38 -13.20 29.84
N TRP A 62 -10.14 -12.78 28.84
CA TRP A 62 -9.97 -13.17 27.44
C TRP A 62 -10.07 -11.92 26.58
N LYS A 63 -8.96 -11.51 25.96
CA LYS A 63 -8.93 -10.36 25.05
C LYS A 63 -8.19 -10.74 23.78
N ARG A 64 -8.83 -10.53 22.63
CA ARG A 64 -8.25 -10.79 21.32
C ARG A 64 -7.88 -9.50 20.61
N HIS A 65 -6.73 -9.51 19.95
CA HIS A 65 -6.29 -8.50 19.01
C HIS A 65 -5.99 -9.20 17.67
N VAL A 66 -6.94 -9.13 16.73
CA VAL A 66 -6.87 -9.85 15.44
C VAL A 66 -6.69 -11.36 15.66
N ASP A 67 -5.47 -11.87 15.54
CA ASP A 67 -5.05 -13.26 15.69
C ASP A 67 -4.45 -13.58 17.07
N ASP A 68 -3.94 -12.59 17.79
CA ASP A 68 -3.32 -12.78 19.11
C ASP A 68 -4.34 -12.68 20.25
N ILE A 69 -4.26 -13.59 21.22
CA ILE A 69 -5.17 -13.63 22.38
C ILE A 69 -4.35 -13.58 23.66
N ILE A 70 -4.69 -12.66 24.54
CA ILE A 70 -4.22 -12.69 25.94
C ILE A 70 -5.30 -13.31 26.82
N CYS A 71 -4.91 -14.36 27.54
CA CYS A 71 -5.75 -15.07 28.47
C CYS A 71 -5.11 -15.08 29.86
N ILE A 72 -5.88 -14.70 30.88
CA ILE A 72 -5.50 -14.92 32.28
C ILE A 72 -6.31 -16.12 32.78
N HIS A 73 -5.60 -17.19 33.10
CA HIS A 73 -6.18 -18.48 33.47
C HIS A 73 -5.71 -18.90 34.87
N THR A 74 -6.60 -19.43 35.70
CA THR A 74 -6.30 -19.85 37.09
C THR A 74 -6.05 -21.33 37.26
N ALA A 75 -6.36 -22.15 36.26
CA ALA A 75 -6.18 -23.59 36.39
C ALA A 75 -4.73 -24.01 36.19
N ASP A 76 -4.43 -25.24 36.63
CA ASP A 76 -3.15 -25.89 36.40
C ASP A 76 -2.90 -26.22 34.91
N ASP A 77 -1.67 -26.62 34.61
CA ASP A 77 -1.22 -26.96 33.25
C ASP A 77 -2.05 -28.08 32.60
N HIS A 78 -2.59 -29.01 33.39
CA HIS A 78 -3.40 -30.10 32.88
C HIS A 78 -4.76 -29.60 32.40
N GLN A 79 -5.45 -28.80 33.21
CA GLN A 79 -6.71 -28.16 32.84
C GLN A 79 -6.55 -27.20 31.67
N LEU A 80 -5.43 -26.47 31.62
CA LEU A 80 -5.12 -25.61 30.47
C LEU A 80 -4.93 -26.42 29.18
N THR A 81 -4.28 -27.58 29.26
CA THR A 81 -4.12 -28.49 28.11
C THR A 81 -5.48 -29.01 27.64
N LEU A 82 -6.34 -29.44 28.56
CA LEU A 82 -7.71 -29.87 28.23
C LEU A 82 -8.53 -28.75 27.59
N PHE A 83 -8.38 -27.52 28.09
CA PHE A 83 -9.03 -26.35 27.51
C PHE A 83 -8.53 -26.07 26.09
N LEU A 84 -7.22 -26.15 25.86
CA LEU A 84 -6.63 -25.98 24.52
C LEU A 84 -7.12 -27.07 23.54
N ASP A 85 -7.19 -28.32 23.99
CA ASP A 85 -7.70 -29.42 23.18
C ASP A 85 -9.18 -29.21 22.82
N PHE A 86 -9.98 -28.76 23.78
CA PHE A 86 -11.37 -28.36 23.54
C PHE A 86 -11.46 -27.23 22.50
N LEU A 87 -10.67 -26.16 22.65
CA LEU A 87 -10.67 -25.06 21.68
C LEU A 87 -10.34 -25.55 20.25
N ASN A 88 -9.40 -26.48 20.15
CA ASN A 88 -8.97 -27.07 18.89
C ASN A 88 -9.97 -28.07 18.28
N GLN A 89 -11.01 -28.48 19.01
CA GLN A 89 -12.11 -29.32 18.50
C GLN A 89 -13.25 -28.50 17.88
N ILE A 90 -13.39 -27.22 18.22
CA ILE A 90 -14.50 -26.36 17.76
C ILE A 90 -14.50 -26.20 16.24
N HIS A 91 -13.31 -26.03 15.66
CA HIS A 91 -13.16 -25.81 14.22
C HIS A 91 -12.07 -26.71 13.62
N PRO A 92 -12.33 -27.35 12.46
CA PRO A 92 -11.37 -28.28 11.87
C PRO A 92 -10.07 -27.59 11.44
N THR A 93 -10.15 -26.36 10.92
CA THR A 93 -8.99 -25.69 10.29
C THR A 93 -8.34 -24.59 11.13
N ILE A 94 -9.00 -24.12 12.19
CA ILE A 94 -8.42 -23.09 13.08
C ILE A 94 -7.85 -23.80 14.27
N LYS A 95 -6.56 -23.60 14.50
CA LYS A 95 -5.83 -24.19 15.62
C LYS A 95 -5.27 -23.09 16.50
N PHE A 96 -5.64 -23.15 17.77
CA PHE A 96 -5.08 -22.34 18.83
C PHE A 96 -3.77 -22.97 19.29
N THR A 97 -2.82 -22.11 19.59
CA THR A 97 -1.53 -22.43 20.20
C THR A 97 -1.36 -21.55 21.42
N VAL A 98 -0.69 -22.05 22.45
CA VAL A 98 -0.51 -21.32 23.70
C VAL A 98 0.98 -21.07 23.95
N GLU A 99 1.30 -19.85 24.33
CA GLU A 99 2.60 -19.48 24.88
C GLU A 99 2.40 -19.23 26.37
N LEU A 100 3.08 -20.01 27.21
CA LEU A 100 2.97 -19.89 28.66
C LEU A 100 3.92 -18.81 29.17
N GLU A 101 3.51 -18.17 30.26
CA GLU A 101 4.37 -17.28 31.01
C GLU A 101 5.63 -18.03 31.48
N ASN A 102 6.80 -17.43 31.25
CA ASN A 102 8.08 -17.99 31.67
C ASN A 102 8.81 -16.97 32.54
N ASN A 103 9.26 -17.38 33.72
CA ASN A 103 9.92 -16.49 34.69
C ASN A 103 9.13 -15.21 35.00
N ASN A 104 7.81 -15.33 35.18
CA ASN A 104 6.88 -14.22 35.37
C ASN A 104 6.83 -13.21 34.20
N GLN A 105 7.20 -13.65 32.99
CA GLN A 105 7.23 -12.82 31.79
C GLN A 105 6.41 -13.45 30.67
N LEU A 106 5.65 -12.62 29.96
CA LEU A 106 4.89 -13.04 28.78
C LEU A 106 4.95 -11.95 27.70
N PRO A 107 5.52 -12.25 26.51
CA PRO A 107 5.41 -11.38 25.35
C PRO A 107 3.96 -11.29 24.86
N PHE A 108 3.49 -10.09 24.54
CA PHE A 108 2.21 -9.89 23.86
C PHE A 108 2.33 -8.68 22.92
N LEU A 109 2.16 -8.89 21.62
CA LEU A 109 2.40 -7.86 20.59
C LEU A 109 3.82 -7.26 20.71
N ASP A 110 3.92 -5.93 20.87
CA ASP A 110 5.17 -5.17 21.01
C ASP A 110 5.58 -4.94 22.48
N ILE A 111 4.91 -5.57 23.45
CA ILE A 111 5.17 -5.40 24.88
C ILE A 111 5.52 -6.72 25.55
N LEU A 112 6.34 -6.63 26.59
CA LEU A 112 6.67 -7.74 27.48
C LEU A 112 6.04 -7.42 28.84
N LEU A 113 5.11 -8.29 29.24
CA LEU A 113 4.40 -8.22 30.51
C LEU A 113 5.27 -8.87 31.59
N HIS A 114 5.45 -8.21 32.71
CA HIS A 114 6.14 -8.73 33.89
C HIS A 114 5.16 -8.82 35.04
N ARG A 115 4.88 -10.02 35.54
CA ARG A 115 4.09 -10.18 36.76
C ARG A 115 4.98 -9.97 37.99
N ILE A 116 4.67 -8.93 38.76
CA ILE A 116 5.33 -8.62 40.03
C ILE A 116 4.23 -8.57 41.10
N ASP A 117 4.17 -9.62 41.91
CA ASP A 117 3.09 -9.84 42.89
C ASP A 117 1.71 -9.71 42.20
N ASP A 118 0.88 -8.78 42.69
CA ASP A 118 -0.46 -8.49 42.16
C ASP A 118 -0.49 -7.41 41.05
N LYS A 119 0.68 -7.04 40.50
CA LYS A 119 0.80 -5.99 39.48
C LYS A 119 1.46 -6.51 38.21
N ILE A 120 1.10 -5.87 37.09
CA ILE A 120 1.74 -6.09 35.80
C ILE A 120 2.58 -4.85 35.49
N GLU A 121 3.88 -5.03 35.36
CA GLU A 121 4.78 -4.03 34.79
C GLU A 121 4.98 -4.29 33.30
N PHE A 122 5.21 -3.21 32.56
CA PHE A 122 5.41 -3.26 31.11
C PHE A 122 6.86 -2.93 30.76
N SER A 123 7.34 -3.58 29.71
CA SER A 123 8.55 -3.21 28.98
C SER A 123 8.34 -3.44 27.50
N ILE A 124 9.26 -2.94 26.65
CA ILE A 124 9.17 -3.13 25.21
C ILE A 124 9.72 -4.50 24.83
N TYR A 125 8.92 -5.29 24.12
CA TYR A 125 9.38 -6.56 23.56
C TYR A 125 10.01 -6.33 22.18
N ARG A 126 11.16 -6.97 21.95
CA ARG A 126 11.81 -7.06 20.62
C ARG A 126 12.02 -8.53 20.33
N LYS A 127 11.57 -8.99 19.16
CA LYS A 127 11.80 -10.37 18.72
C LYS A 127 13.30 -10.61 18.58
N PRO A 128 13.81 -11.84 18.75
CA PRO A 128 15.24 -12.13 18.55
C PRO A 128 15.76 -11.76 17.15
N SER A 129 14.87 -11.71 16.16
CA SER A 129 15.19 -11.29 14.79
C SER A 129 15.10 -9.77 14.57
N THR A 130 14.75 -8.98 15.58
CA THR A 130 14.64 -7.52 15.45
C THR A 130 16.02 -6.93 15.22
N THR A 131 16.19 -6.29 14.07
CA THR A 131 17.39 -5.52 13.75
C THR A 131 17.18 -4.07 14.18
N ASP A 132 18.16 -3.50 14.87
CA ASP A 132 18.20 -2.09 15.26
C ASP A 132 18.50 -1.14 14.07
N SER A 133 18.04 -1.51 12.88
CA SER A 133 18.29 -0.77 11.64
C SER A 133 17.22 0.28 11.42
N LEU A 134 17.66 1.52 11.30
CA LEU A 134 16.85 2.66 10.87
C LEU A 134 17.36 3.11 9.50
N ILE A 135 16.67 4.07 8.90
CA ILE A 135 17.25 4.80 7.76
C ILE A 135 18.49 5.54 8.28
N PRO A 136 19.70 5.30 7.75
CA PRO A 136 20.91 5.99 8.22
C PRO A 136 20.83 7.50 8.02
N ILE A 137 21.47 8.28 8.91
CA ILE A 137 21.42 9.75 8.84
C ILE A 137 22.04 10.32 7.56
N ASP A 138 23.05 9.64 7.03
CA ASP A 138 23.83 9.99 5.84
C ASP A 138 23.15 9.59 4.52
N SER A 139 22.09 8.78 4.59
CA SER A 139 21.31 8.40 3.41
C SER A 139 20.69 9.62 2.70
N GLU A 140 20.39 9.56 1.41
CA GLU A 140 19.83 10.69 0.67
C GLU A 140 18.28 10.76 0.74
N HIS A 141 17.72 10.54 1.94
CA HIS A 141 16.27 10.61 2.19
C HIS A 141 15.84 11.97 2.73
N PRO A 142 14.55 12.35 2.59
CA PRO A 142 13.99 13.47 3.34
C PRO A 142 14.25 13.31 4.84
N PHE A 143 14.71 14.37 5.51
CA PHE A 143 15.05 14.31 6.93
C PHE A 143 13.87 13.89 7.82
N THR A 144 12.64 14.20 7.42
CA THR A 144 11.43 13.74 8.09
C THR A 144 11.23 12.23 8.03
N HIS A 145 11.66 11.56 6.96
CA HIS A 145 11.56 10.11 6.81
C HIS A 145 12.65 9.42 7.64
N LYS A 146 13.86 9.97 7.63
CA LYS A 146 14.98 9.55 8.49
C LYS A 146 14.56 9.48 9.96
N LEU A 147 13.93 10.55 10.45
CA LEU A 147 13.45 10.64 11.83
C LEU A 147 12.19 9.80 12.13
N ALA A 148 11.50 9.24 11.14
CA ALA A 148 10.21 8.59 11.35
C ALA A 148 10.32 7.37 12.27
N GLY A 149 11.36 6.55 12.11
CA GLY A 149 11.63 5.40 12.97
C GLY A 149 11.89 5.81 14.43
N LEU A 150 12.81 6.76 14.66
CA LEU A 150 13.08 7.30 16.00
C LEU A 150 11.82 7.92 16.64
N ASN A 151 11.04 8.66 15.86
CA ASN A 151 9.79 9.27 16.32
C ASN A 151 8.78 8.19 16.74
N SER A 152 8.66 7.09 16.00
CA SER A 152 7.82 5.94 16.38
C SER A 152 8.28 5.31 17.70
N LEU A 153 9.58 5.01 17.84
CA LEU A 153 10.16 4.42 19.05
C LEU A 153 9.95 5.32 20.28
N LEU A 154 10.24 6.62 20.16
CA LEU A 154 10.07 7.59 21.26
C LEU A 154 8.61 7.85 21.61
N ARG A 155 7.70 7.82 20.63
CA ARG A 155 6.25 7.90 20.90
C ARG A 155 5.79 6.69 21.68
N ARG A 156 6.23 5.49 21.28
CA ARG A 156 5.94 4.24 21.98
C ARG A 156 6.44 4.28 23.42
N LEU A 157 7.67 4.73 23.62
CA LEU A 157 8.27 4.95 24.95
C LEU A 157 7.39 5.84 25.85
N VAL A 158 6.86 6.94 25.32
CA VAL A 158 6.02 7.89 26.09
C VAL A 158 4.59 7.39 26.29
N SER A 159 4.05 6.57 25.38
CA SER A 159 2.66 6.09 25.46
C SER A 159 2.46 4.91 26.40
N ILE A 160 3.48 4.06 26.59
CA ILE A 160 3.36 2.83 27.39
C ILE A 160 3.72 3.15 28.84
N PRO A 161 2.85 2.80 29.82
CA PRO A 161 3.11 3.06 31.24
C PRO A 161 4.13 2.06 31.80
N MET A 162 5.41 2.32 31.61
CA MET A 162 6.51 1.50 32.14
C MET A 162 7.00 2.03 33.50
N SER A 163 7.64 1.16 34.30
CA SER A 163 8.34 1.60 35.50
C SER A 163 9.50 2.54 35.16
N PRO A 164 9.92 3.45 36.06
CA PRO A 164 10.97 4.43 35.76
C PRO A 164 12.28 3.80 35.26
N ASN A 165 12.66 2.65 35.83
CA ASN A 165 13.84 1.90 35.42
C ASN A 165 13.70 1.35 33.99
N ASN A 166 12.57 0.71 33.67
CA ASN A 166 12.32 0.18 32.31
C ASN A 166 12.25 1.30 31.28
N PHE A 167 11.66 2.44 31.64
CA PHE A 167 11.62 3.62 30.80
C PHE A 167 13.03 4.15 30.49
N GLU A 168 13.89 4.28 31.49
CA GLU A 168 15.26 4.77 31.31
C GLU A 168 16.11 3.81 30.49
N ASN A 169 16.00 2.50 30.75
CA ASN A 169 16.68 1.46 29.97
C ASN A 169 16.26 1.49 28.50
N GLU A 170 14.96 1.58 28.22
CA GLU A 170 14.44 1.68 26.85
C GLU A 170 14.87 2.99 26.18
N TYR A 171 14.88 4.11 26.90
CA TYR A 171 15.34 5.39 26.37
C TYR A 171 16.82 5.35 25.97
N ASN A 172 17.66 4.77 26.83
CA ASN A 172 19.07 4.58 26.55
C ASN A 172 19.29 3.64 25.37
N LEU A 173 18.50 2.57 25.26
CA LEU A 173 18.53 1.69 24.11
C LEU A 173 18.17 2.44 22.81
N ILE A 174 17.09 3.24 22.81
CA ILE A 174 16.72 4.06 21.63
C ILE A 174 17.85 5.03 21.26
N LYS A 175 18.57 5.59 22.24
CA LYS A 175 19.76 6.40 21.97
C LYS A 175 20.87 5.60 21.30
N GLN A 176 21.14 4.39 21.77
CA GLN A 176 22.13 3.50 21.15
C GLN A 176 21.73 3.11 19.72
N ILE A 177 20.45 2.77 19.49
CA ILE A 177 19.91 2.52 18.15
C ILE A 177 20.16 3.73 17.24
N GLY A 178 19.83 4.94 17.71
CA GLY A 178 20.08 6.16 16.96
C GLY A 178 21.56 6.38 16.64
N LEU A 179 22.44 6.23 17.64
CA LEU A 179 23.89 6.36 17.49
C LEU A 179 24.45 5.37 16.46
N ASN A 180 24.02 4.10 16.51
CA ASN A 180 24.44 3.06 15.56
C ASN A 180 24.01 3.36 14.12
N ASN A 181 22.96 4.17 13.93
CA ASN A 181 22.48 4.64 12.62
C ASN A 181 22.99 6.06 12.28
N GLY A 182 23.97 6.58 13.03
CA GLY A 182 24.65 7.85 12.81
C GLY A 182 23.96 9.09 13.40
N TYR A 183 22.84 8.93 14.12
CA TYR A 183 22.12 10.07 14.71
C TYR A 183 22.81 10.59 15.97
N PRO A 184 23.21 11.87 16.03
CA PRO A 184 23.69 12.48 17.25
C PRO A 184 22.62 12.47 18.36
N THR A 185 23.05 12.23 19.60
CA THR A 185 22.15 12.14 20.78
C THR A 185 21.26 13.36 20.97
N HIS A 186 21.78 14.56 20.73
CA HIS A 186 21.02 15.80 20.87
C HIS A 186 19.78 15.86 19.95
N ILE A 187 19.81 15.21 18.78
CA ILE A 187 18.64 15.12 17.89
C ILE A 187 17.55 14.26 18.53
N ILE A 188 17.96 13.15 19.15
CA ILE A 188 17.09 12.20 19.84
C ILE A 188 16.46 12.86 21.07
N ASP A 189 17.27 13.55 21.88
CA ASP A 189 16.81 14.29 23.05
C ASP A 189 15.80 15.40 22.67
N ASN A 190 16.12 16.20 21.65
CA ASN A 190 15.21 17.24 21.15
C ASN A 190 13.87 16.65 20.65
N LEU A 191 13.94 15.51 19.96
CA LEU A 191 12.75 14.81 19.47
C LEU A 191 11.91 14.27 20.63
N PHE A 192 12.55 13.68 21.65
CA PHE A 192 11.90 13.20 22.86
C PHE A 192 11.17 14.33 23.61
N HIS A 193 11.84 15.46 23.86
CA HIS A 193 11.21 16.61 24.52
C HIS A 193 10.02 17.17 23.73
N LYS A 194 10.13 17.22 22.40
CA LYS A 194 9.03 17.63 21.53
C LYS A 194 7.83 16.68 21.65
N ILE A 195 8.07 15.37 21.68
CA ILE A 195 7.03 14.34 21.83
C ILE A 195 6.39 14.45 23.22
N LYS A 196 7.18 14.48 24.29
CA LYS A 196 6.69 14.61 25.67
C LYS A 196 5.81 15.85 25.85
N ARG A 197 6.16 16.98 25.22
CA ARG A 197 5.32 18.18 25.21
C ARG A 197 4.00 17.97 24.47
N SER A 198 3.99 17.20 23.38
CA SER A 198 2.75 16.93 22.63
C SER A 198 1.75 16.03 23.37
N PHE A 199 2.22 15.18 24.29
CA PHE A 199 1.37 14.36 25.16
C PHE A 199 0.83 15.10 26.38
N ASN A 200 1.32 16.31 26.67
CA ASN A 200 0.80 17.19 27.72
C ASN A 200 -0.03 18.31 27.07
N PRO A 201 -1.35 18.14 26.93
CA PRO A 201 -2.22 19.06 26.18
C PRO A 201 -2.49 20.40 26.87
N THR A 202 -1.80 20.73 27.96
CA THR A 202 -1.99 21.99 28.71
C THR A 202 -1.68 23.26 27.91
N LEU A 203 -1.12 23.13 26.70
CA LEU A 203 -0.97 24.23 25.75
C LEU A 203 -1.94 24.05 24.58
N LEU A 204 -3.23 24.28 24.83
CA LEU A 204 -4.24 24.53 23.80
C LEU A 204 -3.86 25.84 23.08
N THR A 205 -2.94 25.75 22.13
CA THR A 205 -2.69 26.85 21.21
C THR A 205 -3.90 26.87 20.28
N PRO A 206 -4.62 27.99 20.12
CA PRO A 206 -5.74 28.05 19.21
C PRO A 206 -5.24 27.63 17.82
N GLN A 207 -5.78 26.51 17.31
CA GLN A 207 -5.52 26.12 15.93
C GLN A 207 -6.11 27.22 15.05
N ARG A 208 -5.23 28.00 14.40
CA ARG A 208 -5.65 28.83 13.27
C ARG A 208 -6.15 27.87 12.20
N THR A 209 -7.46 27.73 12.10
CA THR A 209 -8.13 27.14 10.93
C THR A 209 -7.86 28.06 9.75
N SER A 210 -6.75 27.84 9.04
CA SER A 210 -6.57 28.47 7.74
C SER A 210 -7.63 27.90 6.81
N GLN A 211 -8.63 28.71 6.46
CA GLN A 211 -9.71 28.42 5.50
C GLN A 211 -9.22 28.20 4.05
N PHE A 212 -7.90 28.21 3.80
CA PHE A 212 -7.37 27.98 2.47
C PHE A 212 -7.30 26.47 2.17
N GLU A 213 -7.97 26.05 1.10
CA GLU A 213 -7.78 24.71 0.53
C GLU A 213 -6.33 24.56 0.04
N SER A 214 -5.48 23.99 0.88
CA SER A 214 -4.11 23.68 0.48
C SER A 214 -4.13 22.50 -0.48
N ILE A 215 -3.59 22.68 -1.69
CA ILE A 215 -3.47 21.60 -2.67
C ILE A 215 -2.27 20.73 -2.28
N TYR A 216 -2.49 19.44 -2.04
CA TYR A 216 -1.39 18.50 -1.74
C TYR A 216 -0.89 17.82 -3.02
N ARG A 217 0.44 17.78 -3.19
CA ARG A 217 1.12 17.06 -4.28
C ARG A 217 2.34 16.32 -3.76
N SER A 218 2.69 15.22 -4.42
CA SER A 218 3.86 14.41 -4.08
C SER A 218 4.92 14.52 -5.18
N LEU A 219 6.18 14.63 -4.79
CA LEU A 219 7.33 14.70 -5.69
C LEU A 219 8.43 13.74 -5.23
N THR A 220 9.17 13.19 -6.19
CA THR A 220 10.36 12.40 -5.87
C THR A 220 11.40 13.28 -5.16
N PHE A 221 12.01 12.76 -4.09
CA PHE A 221 13.03 13.49 -3.36
C PHE A 221 14.36 13.50 -4.11
N TYR A 222 14.92 14.69 -4.27
CA TYR A 222 16.24 14.98 -4.81
C TYR A 222 16.94 15.96 -3.85
N PRO A 223 17.99 15.54 -3.12
CA PRO A 223 18.57 16.27 -1.99
C PRO A 223 18.82 17.76 -2.23
N TYR A 224 19.38 18.10 -3.39
CA TYR A 224 19.83 19.46 -3.70
C TYR A 224 18.72 20.40 -4.18
N ILE A 225 17.63 19.87 -4.75
CA ILE A 225 16.63 20.67 -5.47
C ILE A 225 15.26 20.64 -4.77
N SER A 226 14.93 19.52 -4.12
CA SER A 226 13.58 19.29 -3.58
C SER A 226 13.13 20.36 -2.58
N HIS A 227 14.01 20.82 -1.69
CA HIS A 227 13.68 21.86 -0.73
C HIS A 227 13.38 23.21 -1.40
N THR A 228 14.18 23.59 -2.39
CA THR A 228 13.96 24.78 -3.20
C THR A 228 12.62 24.71 -3.93
N VAL A 229 12.34 23.58 -4.58
CA VAL A 229 11.08 23.33 -5.29
C VAL A 229 9.90 23.41 -4.33
N LYS A 230 9.97 22.78 -3.16
CA LYS A 230 8.93 22.86 -2.12
C LYS A 230 8.64 24.30 -1.69
N ASN A 231 9.68 25.13 -1.56
CA ASN A 231 9.51 26.53 -1.20
C ASN A 231 8.86 27.36 -2.31
N ILE A 232 9.11 27.04 -3.58
CA ILE A 232 8.43 27.67 -4.73
C ILE A 232 6.95 27.31 -4.71
N PHE A 233 6.61 26.02 -4.64
CA PHE A 233 5.21 25.55 -4.62
C PHE A 233 4.42 26.10 -3.42
N LYS A 234 5.06 26.28 -2.27
CA LYS A 234 4.43 26.89 -1.08
C LYS A 234 3.89 28.30 -1.36
N ARG A 235 4.53 29.08 -2.26
CA ARG A 235 4.05 30.42 -2.67
C ARG A 235 2.74 30.37 -3.45
N TYR A 236 2.43 29.24 -4.05
CA TYR A 236 1.21 28.98 -4.83
C TYR A 236 0.17 28.17 -4.04
N ASN A 237 0.26 28.13 -2.69
CA ASN A 237 -0.61 27.31 -1.82
C ASN A 237 -0.59 25.80 -2.13
N ILE A 238 0.51 25.30 -2.71
CA ILE A 238 0.71 23.88 -2.98
C ILE A 238 1.66 23.30 -1.93
N THR A 239 1.18 22.31 -1.18
CA THR A 239 1.97 21.58 -0.19
C THR A 239 2.59 20.34 -0.82
N ILE A 240 3.92 20.31 -0.87
CA ILE A 240 4.69 19.18 -1.39
C ILE A 240 5.04 18.19 -0.27
N SER A 241 4.64 16.93 -0.44
CA SER A 241 5.22 15.77 0.23
C SER A 241 6.28 15.12 -0.67
N PHE A 242 7.31 14.54 -0.07
CA PHE A 242 8.33 13.83 -0.83
C PHE A 242 8.09 12.32 -0.77
N CYS A 243 8.36 11.63 -1.87
CA CYS A 243 8.26 10.18 -1.97
C CYS A 243 9.50 9.60 -2.66
N ASN A 244 9.74 8.31 -2.46
CA ASN A 244 10.78 7.56 -3.17
C ASN A 244 10.07 6.54 -4.06
N ASN A 245 10.06 6.79 -5.38
CA ASN A 245 9.29 5.96 -6.32
C ASN A 245 10.14 4.83 -6.91
N ASP A 246 11.46 4.98 -6.95
CA ASP A 246 12.39 4.02 -7.54
C ASP A 246 13.24 3.38 -6.44
N THR A 247 12.75 2.29 -5.88
CA THR A 247 13.47 1.54 -4.85
C THR A 247 14.34 0.46 -5.49
N LEU A 248 15.48 0.12 -4.88
CA LEU A 248 16.26 -1.04 -5.33
C LEU A 248 15.42 -2.32 -5.34
N LEU A 249 14.45 -2.45 -4.43
CA LEU A 249 13.51 -3.57 -4.43
C LEU A 249 12.70 -3.63 -5.73
N THR A 250 12.16 -2.50 -6.22
CA THR A 250 11.41 -2.48 -7.48
C THR A 250 12.31 -2.75 -8.70
N SER A 251 13.60 -2.42 -8.62
CA SER A 251 14.58 -2.70 -9.68
C SER A 251 15.13 -4.12 -9.68
N LEU A 252 15.39 -4.70 -8.50
CA LEU A 252 16.06 -6.00 -8.33
C LEU A 252 15.07 -7.15 -8.16
N VAL A 253 13.93 -6.90 -7.50
CA VAL A 253 12.96 -7.92 -7.10
C VAL A 253 11.60 -7.58 -7.70
N ASN A 254 11.38 -8.05 -8.93
CA ASN A 254 10.04 -8.08 -9.49
C ASN A 254 9.48 -9.51 -9.37
N ASN A 255 9.04 -9.88 -8.17
CA ASN A 255 8.42 -11.18 -7.88
C ASN A 255 7.07 -11.38 -8.61
N LYS A 256 6.62 -10.39 -9.38
CA LYS A 256 5.44 -10.51 -10.23
C LYS A 256 5.87 -11.08 -11.57
N ASP A 257 5.07 -12.00 -12.09
CA ASP A 257 5.24 -12.51 -13.45
C ASP A 257 5.39 -11.35 -14.43
N LYS A 258 6.44 -11.41 -15.27
CA LYS A 258 6.65 -10.42 -16.32
C LYS A 258 5.46 -10.49 -17.27
N ILE A 259 4.62 -9.48 -17.23
CA ILE A 259 3.54 -9.31 -18.21
C ILE A 259 4.21 -9.02 -19.56
N ASN A 260 3.83 -9.78 -20.59
CA ASN A 260 4.27 -9.57 -21.97
C ASN A 260 4.01 -8.11 -22.36
N LYS A 261 4.93 -7.48 -23.10
CA LYS A 261 4.84 -6.07 -23.50
C LYS A 261 3.49 -5.73 -24.13
N LEU A 262 2.94 -6.62 -24.96
CA LEU A 262 1.65 -6.42 -25.65
C LEU A 262 0.42 -6.64 -24.76
N ASP A 263 0.59 -7.32 -23.62
CA ASP A 263 -0.49 -7.51 -22.64
C ASP A 263 -0.61 -6.32 -21.66
N ARG A 264 0.28 -5.33 -21.80
CA ARG A 264 0.27 -4.07 -21.05
C ARG A 264 -0.57 -3.02 -21.78
N SER A 265 -0.84 -1.93 -21.07
CA SER A 265 -1.53 -0.74 -21.57
C SER A 265 -0.56 0.43 -21.73
N GLY A 266 -0.96 1.45 -22.49
CA GLY A 266 -0.14 2.65 -22.65
C GLY A 266 -0.42 3.45 -23.93
N VAL A 267 0.57 4.21 -24.37
CA VAL A 267 0.55 5.01 -25.62
C VAL A 267 1.26 4.25 -26.71
N TYR A 268 0.67 4.20 -27.90
CA TYR A 268 1.19 3.53 -29.08
C TYR A 268 1.07 4.40 -30.31
N GLN A 269 1.84 4.05 -31.34
CA GLN A 269 1.79 4.63 -32.67
C GLN A 269 1.45 3.54 -33.68
N LEU A 270 0.52 3.84 -34.59
CA LEU A 270 0.22 3.06 -35.78
C LEU A 270 0.78 3.77 -37.00
N GLN A 271 1.58 3.07 -37.81
CA GLN A 271 2.08 3.59 -39.07
C GLN A 271 1.19 3.09 -40.22
N CYS A 272 0.84 3.96 -41.16
CA CYS A 272 0.28 3.52 -42.43
C CYS A 272 1.40 2.94 -43.30
N PRO A 273 1.27 1.74 -43.86
CA PRO A 273 2.33 1.15 -44.68
C PRO A 273 2.33 1.69 -46.11
N SER A 274 1.23 2.30 -46.56
CA SER A 274 1.06 2.81 -47.93
C SER A 274 1.33 4.31 -48.06
N CYS A 275 1.45 5.04 -46.95
CA CYS A 275 1.80 6.46 -46.97
C CYS A 275 2.53 6.87 -45.67
N PRO A 276 3.14 8.06 -45.61
CA PRO A 276 3.86 8.51 -44.42
C PRO A 276 2.97 8.72 -43.17
N ALA A 277 1.65 8.59 -43.31
CA ALA A 277 0.70 8.92 -42.27
C ALA A 277 0.83 8.01 -41.04
N HIS A 278 0.73 8.58 -39.85
CA HIS A 278 0.79 7.85 -38.60
C HIS A 278 -0.25 8.36 -37.60
N TYR A 279 -0.68 7.47 -36.71
CA TYR A 279 -1.67 7.75 -35.68
C TYR A 279 -1.10 7.45 -34.31
N ILE A 280 -1.30 8.35 -33.36
CA ILE A 280 -0.91 8.17 -31.96
C ILE A 280 -2.18 7.99 -31.13
N GLY A 281 -2.23 6.93 -30.33
CA GLY A 281 -3.37 6.67 -29.48
C GLY A 281 -2.96 6.09 -28.14
N GLN A 282 -3.84 6.20 -27.14
CA GLN A 282 -3.71 5.51 -25.87
C GLN A 282 -4.72 4.38 -25.69
N THR A 283 -4.39 3.45 -24.79
CA THR A 283 -5.33 2.41 -24.32
C THR A 283 -5.16 2.12 -22.85
N GLY A 284 -6.28 1.91 -22.15
CA GLY A 284 -6.32 1.34 -20.81
C GLY A 284 -6.41 -0.19 -20.77
N ARG A 285 -6.76 -0.81 -21.91
CA ARG A 285 -6.75 -2.26 -22.10
C ARG A 285 -5.36 -2.71 -22.53
N SER A 286 -5.16 -4.02 -22.68
CA SER A 286 -3.94 -4.52 -23.29
C SER A 286 -3.78 -3.98 -24.72
N PHE A 287 -2.54 -3.73 -25.16
CA PHE A 287 -2.24 -3.36 -26.55
C PHE A 287 -2.77 -4.42 -27.51
N ASN A 288 -2.64 -5.72 -27.19
CA ASN A 288 -3.20 -6.82 -27.96
C ASN A 288 -4.72 -6.68 -28.18
N THR A 289 -5.46 -6.36 -27.12
CA THR A 289 -6.91 -6.14 -27.22
C THR A 289 -7.21 -4.92 -28.08
N ARG A 290 -6.53 -3.80 -27.82
CA ARG A 290 -6.76 -2.55 -28.56
C ARG A 290 -6.44 -2.70 -30.05
N PHE A 291 -5.40 -3.43 -30.34
CA PHE A 291 -4.99 -3.74 -31.69
C PHE A 291 -6.04 -4.57 -32.45
N LYS A 292 -6.62 -5.59 -31.81
CA LYS A 292 -7.74 -6.36 -32.38
C LYS A 292 -8.99 -5.50 -32.60
N GLU A 293 -9.26 -4.53 -31.73
CA GLU A 293 -10.36 -3.58 -31.91
C GLU A 293 -10.19 -2.74 -33.19
N HIS A 294 -8.99 -2.18 -33.42
CA HIS A 294 -8.70 -1.48 -34.68
C HIS A 294 -8.91 -2.39 -35.89
N MET A 295 -8.39 -3.62 -35.85
CA MET A 295 -8.54 -4.58 -36.96
C MET A 295 -9.99 -4.93 -37.26
N ASN A 296 -10.78 -5.18 -36.20
CA ASN A 296 -12.18 -5.50 -36.37
C ASN A 296 -12.95 -4.32 -36.95
N SER A 297 -12.64 -3.08 -36.53
CA SER A 297 -13.29 -1.88 -37.09
C SER A 297 -13.04 -1.72 -38.59
N ILE A 298 -11.82 -1.96 -39.05
CA ILE A 298 -11.45 -1.88 -40.47
C ILE A 298 -12.15 -3.00 -41.27
N LYS A 299 -12.14 -4.25 -40.76
CA LYS A 299 -12.73 -5.40 -41.46
C LYS A 299 -14.25 -5.35 -41.57
N THR A 300 -14.92 -4.89 -40.53
CA THR A 300 -16.39 -4.88 -40.45
C THR A 300 -17.01 -3.59 -40.96
N ASN A 301 -16.18 -2.60 -41.33
CA ASN A 301 -16.59 -1.25 -41.71
C ASN A 301 -17.61 -0.63 -40.72
N ASN A 302 -17.48 -1.00 -39.44
CA ASN A 302 -18.45 -0.63 -38.42
C ASN A 302 -18.31 0.86 -38.08
N LEU A 303 -19.38 1.62 -38.27
CA LEU A 303 -19.42 3.09 -38.20
C LEU A 303 -19.36 3.63 -36.76
N ASP A 304 -19.82 2.87 -35.77
CA ASP A 304 -19.94 3.36 -34.38
C ASP A 304 -18.61 3.40 -33.59
N HIS A 305 -17.55 2.80 -34.12
CA HIS A 305 -16.24 2.67 -33.45
C HIS A 305 -15.05 2.91 -34.38
N LYS A 306 -15.21 3.76 -35.42
CA LYS A 306 -14.09 4.12 -36.30
C LYS A 306 -13.06 4.92 -35.52
N SER A 307 -11.89 4.32 -35.27
CA SER A 307 -10.71 5.10 -34.91
C SER A 307 -10.28 5.96 -36.10
N ALA A 308 -9.70 7.15 -35.85
CA ALA A 308 -9.17 8.01 -36.91
C ALA A 308 -8.21 7.27 -37.87
N PHE A 309 -7.40 6.34 -37.34
CA PHE A 309 -6.56 5.47 -38.16
C PHE A 309 -7.37 4.53 -39.08
N GLY A 310 -8.42 3.90 -38.54
CA GLY A 310 -9.30 3.04 -39.34
C GLY A 310 -10.05 3.81 -40.42
N GLU A 311 -10.47 5.03 -40.14
CA GLU A 311 -11.06 5.93 -41.13
C GLU A 311 -10.08 6.32 -42.23
N HIS A 312 -8.84 6.66 -41.88
CA HIS A 312 -7.77 6.91 -42.86
C HIS A 312 -7.58 5.70 -43.79
N ILE A 313 -7.44 4.49 -43.26
CA ILE A 313 -7.26 3.28 -44.05
C ILE A 313 -8.45 3.01 -44.98
N LEU A 314 -9.68 3.15 -44.48
CA LEU A 314 -10.90 2.91 -45.27
C LEU A 314 -11.14 3.96 -46.35
N SER A 315 -10.87 5.23 -46.08
CA SER A 315 -11.07 6.34 -47.03
C SER A 315 -10.03 6.37 -48.15
N THR A 316 -8.79 5.98 -47.85
CA THR A 316 -7.69 5.95 -48.82
C THR A 316 -7.57 4.62 -49.57
N GLY A 317 -8.23 3.56 -49.07
CA GLY A 317 -8.13 2.21 -49.65
C GLY A 317 -6.77 1.55 -49.41
N HIS A 318 -5.98 2.06 -48.45
CA HIS A 318 -4.68 1.50 -48.12
C HIS A 318 -4.80 0.10 -47.49
N SER A 319 -3.81 -0.77 -47.73
CA SER A 319 -3.70 -2.05 -47.02
C SER A 319 -3.04 -1.82 -45.66
N PHE A 320 -3.45 -2.56 -44.63
CA PHE A 320 -2.82 -2.50 -43.29
C PHE A 320 -2.31 -3.88 -42.88
N ASN A 321 -1.05 -3.97 -42.43
CA ASN A 321 -0.43 -5.24 -42.03
C ASN A 321 -0.37 -5.37 -40.50
N PRO A 322 -0.97 -6.42 -39.92
CA PRO A 322 -1.05 -6.56 -38.49
C PRO A 322 0.27 -6.62 -37.69
N ASN A 323 1.33 -7.20 -38.26
CA ASN A 323 2.47 -7.61 -37.45
C ASN A 323 3.64 -6.62 -37.43
N LEU A 324 3.59 -5.54 -38.22
CA LEU A 324 4.73 -4.64 -38.44
C LEU A 324 4.51 -3.21 -37.93
N ASP A 325 3.25 -2.79 -37.78
CA ASP A 325 2.93 -1.36 -37.75
C ASP A 325 2.52 -0.83 -36.36
N PHE A 326 2.66 -1.64 -35.30
CA PHE A 326 2.28 -1.27 -33.92
C PHE A 326 3.51 -0.96 -33.07
N ASN A 327 3.84 0.33 -32.92
CA ASN A 327 4.95 0.77 -32.09
C ASN A 327 4.48 1.21 -30.70
N ILE A 328 5.11 0.71 -29.64
CA ILE A 328 4.79 1.12 -28.26
C ILE A 328 5.67 2.30 -27.87
N LEU A 329 5.06 3.43 -27.55
CA LEU A 329 5.77 4.65 -27.14
C LEU A 329 5.97 4.70 -25.63
N HIS A 330 4.89 4.47 -24.87
CA HIS A 330 4.90 4.55 -23.40
C HIS A 330 4.09 3.43 -22.78
N TYR A 331 4.55 2.90 -21.65
CA TYR A 331 3.75 2.01 -20.80
C TYR A 331 3.05 2.81 -19.71
N GLY A 332 1.77 2.55 -19.48
CA GLY A 332 1.04 3.21 -18.39
C GLY A 332 -0.40 2.74 -18.26
N LYS A 333 -0.98 2.92 -17.08
CA LYS A 333 -2.42 2.69 -16.86
C LYS A 333 -3.21 3.92 -17.30
N LYS A 334 -4.45 3.72 -17.76
CA LYS A 334 -5.36 4.82 -18.13
C LYS A 334 -5.49 5.81 -16.97
N GLY A 335 -5.36 7.10 -17.27
CA GLY A 335 -5.42 8.16 -16.28
C GLY A 335 -4.71 9.43 -16.77
N HIS A 336 -4.64 10.43 -15.89
CA HIS A 336 -4.14 11.76 -16.25
C HIS A 336 -2.70 11.75 -16.80
N LEU A 337 -1.80 10.93 -16.25
CA LEU A 337 -0.44 10.82 -16.77
C LEU A 337 -0.42 10.29 -18.20
N LEU A 338 -1.26 9.28 -18.50
CA LEU A 338 -1.32 8.70 -19.84
C LEU A 338 -1.89 9.69 -20.86
N ASN A 339 -2.87 10.50 -20.46
CA ASN A 339 -3.37 11.62 -21.28
C ASN A 339 -2.26 12.65 -21.57
N ILE A 340 -1.44 13.01 -20.56
CA ILE A 340 -0.31 13.93 -20.77
C ILE A 340 0.68 13.32 -21.76
N LEU A 341 1.03 12.03 -21.60
CA LEU A 341 1.98 11.36 -22.48
C LEU A 341 1.48 11.28 -23.92
N GLU A 342 0.21 10.93 -24.13
CA GLU A 342 -0.42 10.95 -25.45
C GLU A 342 -0.35 12.34 -26.09
N ASN A 343 -0.78 13.37 -25.35
CA ASN A 343 -0.76 14.75 -25.84
C ASN A 343 0.66 15.24 -26.13
N LEU A 344 1.65 14.82 -25.34
CA LEU A 344 3.05 15.16 -25.54
C LEU A 344 3.59 14.53 -26.82
N GLU A 345 3.28 13.26 -27.09
CA GLU A 345 3.68 12.61 -28.34
C GLU A 345 2.96 13.20 -29.56
N ILE A 346 1.67 13.51 -29.45
CA ILE A 346 0.92 14.25 -30.49
C ILE A 346 1.59 15.62 -30.76
N ALA A 347 1.95 16.36 -29.70
CA ALA A 347 2.54 17.69 -29.83
C ALA A 347 3.92 17.66 -30.51
N LYS A 348 4.73 16.61 -30.29
CA LYS A 348 6.02 16.43 -30.97
C LYS A 348 5.86 16.31 -32.49
N HIS A 349 4.76 15.73 -32.95
CA HIS A 349 4.45 15.52 -34.36
C HIS A 349 3.49 16.56 -34.94
N LYS A 350 3.19 17.64 -34.22
CA LYS A 350 2.24 18.67 -34.67
C LYS A 350 2.66 19.39 -35.97
N ASN A 351 3.96 19.45 -36.25
CA ASN A 351 4.51 20.03 -37.48
C ASN A 351 4.63 19.02 -38.63
N ASP A 352 4.38 17.72 -38.38
CA ASP A 352 4.31 16.71 -39.43
C ASP A 352 2.92 16.75 -40.06
N ASN A 353 2.84 17.04 -41.37
CA ASN A 353 1.60 16.91 -42.16
C ASN A 353 1.09 15.45 -42.28
N ASN A 354 1.75 14.52 -41.60
CA ASN A 354 1.52 13.09 -41.66
C ASN A 354 0.75 12.56 -40.43
N LEU A 355 0.41 13.41 -39.45
CA LEU A 355 -0.32 12.96 -38.27
C LEU A 355 -1.82 12.82 -38.58
N VAL A 356 -2.38 11.62 -38.34
CA VAL A 356 -3.79 11.28 -38.59
C VAL A 356 -4.72 11.74 -37.47
N ASN A 357 -4.18 12.03 -36.28
CA ASN A 357 -4.96 12.58 -35.18
C ASN A 357 -5.66 13.87 -35.64
N GLU A 358 -6.93 14.04 -35.31
CA GLU A 358 -7.60 15.32 -35.51
C GLU A 358 -6.78 16.41 -34.78
N ILE A 359 -6.40 17.47 -35.50
CA ILE A 359 -5.79 18.66 -34.89
C ILE A 359 -6.89 19.33 -34.09
N ILE A 360 -7.06 18.93 -32.84
CA ILE A 360 -7.94 19.62 -31.90
C ILE A 360 -7.26 20.95 -31.56
N ASP A 361 -7.89 22.04 -31.96
CA ASP A 361 -7.46 23.41 -31.64
C ASP A 361 -7.29 23.52 -30.11
N PRO A 362 -6.10 23.88 -29.58
CA PRO A 362 -5.86 24.02 -28.14
C PRO A 362 -6.76 25.07 -27.45
N HIS A 363 -7.50 25.87 -28.21
CA HIS A 363 -8.50 26.82 -27.69
C HIS A 363 -9.91 26.23 -27.52
N THR A 364 -10.15 25.00 -28.00
CA THR A 364 -11.43 24.32 -27.78
C THR A 364 -11.44 23.62 -26.42
N ASN A 365 -11.97 24.34 -25.42
CA ASN A 365 -12.43 23.76 -24.16
C ASN A 365 -13.44 22.65 -24.44
N TYR A 366 -13.02 21.39 -24.44
CA TYR A 366 -13.93 20.26 -24.32
C TYR A 366 -13.55 19.34 -23.17
N ILE A 367 -14.24 19.61 -22.05
CA ILE A 367 -14.50 18.72 -20.91
C ILE A 367 -15.40 17.52 -21.32
N SER A 368 -15.84 17.38 -22.57
CA SER A 368 -16.79 16.32 -22.95
C SER A 368 -16.16 15.20 -23.79
N SER A 369 -15.64 14.18 -23.11
CA SER A 369 -15.81 12.76 -23.50
C SER A 369 -15.16 11.86 -22.45
N ILE A 370 -15.64 12.02 -21.22
CA ILE A 370 -15.62 10.96 -20.22
C ILE A 370 -16.61 9.90 -20.72
N CYS A 371 -16.14 8.95 -21.51
CA CYS A 371 -16.85 7.69 -21.71
C CYS A 371 -16.50 6.77 -20.54
N ILE A 372 -17.53 6.53 -19.72
CA ILE A 372 -17.68 5.51 -18.68
C ILE A 372 -17.25 4.13 -19.18
#